data_AF-A0A0M8MPE5-F1
#
_entry.id   AF-A0A0M8MPE5-F1
#
_cell.length_a   1.000
_cell.length_b   1.000
_cell.length_c   1.000
_cell.angle_alpha   90.00
_cell.angle_beta   90.00
_cell.angle_gamma   90.00
#
_symmetry.space_group_name_H-M   'P 1'
#
loop_
_entity.id
_entity.type
_entity.pdbx_description
1 polymer ?
#
loop_
_entity_poly.entity_id
_entity_poly.type
_entity_poly.pdbx_seq_one_letter_code
_entity_poly.pdbx_strand_id
1 'polypeptide(L)'
;MYRTPGPRPIRVWPFQDNTIAGDMGVTVIIQQIVTYVITSTLCNWDLRHGTKSLTRPWPPMMHFPSTCRPEGSWLGVKMPADVAQRGRPLYMGNAEDKSRFVQFCLWFLRAMSTGSERNVIFARHITFRQRIERLLWSALQGLWWAVITFWWFWPISIAIVAPIFEHQDMRGGWAPPLIKLVYGGVLGLLTNPLIALFQVGAESQVRHFYPDHALWKEQQEQEELSLPTLPVQTATSATVKE
;
A
#
# COMPACT_ATOMS: atom_id res chain seq x y z
N MET A 1 39.37 -5.12 10.62
CA MET A 1 39.65 -3.86 9.89
C MET A 1 40.47 -4.21 8.66
N TYR A 2 39.89 -4.15 7.45
CA TYR A 2 40.64 -4.40 6.23
C TYR A 2 41.47 -3.15 5.86
N ARG A 3 42.78 -3.19 6.11
CA ARG A 3 43.76 -2.26 5.51
C ARG A 3 44.33 -2.92 4.26
N THR A 4 44.18 -2.30 3.10
CA THR A 4 44.89 -2.68 1.87
C THR A 4 46.01 -1.66 1.61
N PRO A 5 47.28 -1.99 1.89
CA PRO A 5 48.44 -1.13 1.64
C PRO A 5 48.94 -1.27 0.19
N GLY A 6 48.06 -1.06 -0.80
CA GLY A 6 48.39 -1.17 -2.22
C GLY A 6 47.98 0.08 -3.01
N PRO A 7 48.59 0.33 -4.21
CA PRO A 7 48.35 1.52 -5.03
C PRO A 7 46.92 1.61 -5.62
N ARG A 8 46.06 0.60 -5.39
CA ARG A 8 44.66 0.58 -5.80
C ARG A 8 43.79 0.47 -4.55
N PRO A 9 43.29 1.58 -4.00
CA PRO A 9 42.39 1.53 -2.86
C PRO A 9 41.11 0.79 -3.27
N ILE A 10 40.73 -0.23 -2.50
CA ILE A 10 39.41 -0.88 -2.66
C ILE A 10 38.38 0.13 -2.18
N ARG A 11 37.78 0.86 -3.12
CA ARG A 11 36.67 1.77 -2.85
C ARG A 11 35.38 0.99 -3.02
N VAL A 12 34.77 0.57 -1.91
CA VAL A 12 33.38 0.10 -1.92
C VAL A 12 32.56 1.39 -2.04
N TRP A 13 32.01 1.67 -3.23
CA TRP A 13 31.27 2.91 -3.58
C TRP A 13 32.12 4.20 -3.79
N PRO A 14 32.90 4.32 -4.89
CA PRO A 14 33.40 5.63 -5.31
C PRO A 14 32.24 6.46 -5.90
N PHE A 15 31.62 7.34 -5.11
CA PHE A 15 30.60 8.29 -5.59
C PHE A 15 31.08 9.23 -6.72
N GLN A 16 32.40 9.30 -6.93
CA GLN A 16 33.02 10.04 -8.02
C GLN A 16 32.75 9.38 -9.39
N ASP A 17 32.44 8.08 -9.42
CA ASP A 17 32.16 7.30 -10.62
C ASP A 17 30.69 6.81 -10.63
N ASN A 18 29.76 7.70 -10.28
CA ASN A 18 28.34 7.37 -10.27
C ASN A 18 27.89 6.87 -11.65
N THR A 19 27.31 5.68 -11.67
CA THR A 19 26.76 5.09 -12.89
C THR A 19 25.36 5.63 -13.14
N ILE A 20 25.06 6.02 -14.39
CA ILE A 20 23.70 6.40 -14.79
C ILE A 20 22.72 5.26 -14.50
N ALA A 21 23.18 4.02 -14.64
CA ALA A 21 22.38 2.83 -14.33
C ALA A 21 21.93 2.79 -12.85
N GLY A 22 22.84 3.08 -11.91
CA GLY A 22 22.53 3.18 -10.49
C GLY A 22 21.53 4.31 -10.21
N ASP A 23 21.77 5.50 -10.79
CA ASP A 23 20.90 6.65 -10.60
C ASP A 23 19.48 6.40 -11.16
N MET A 24 19.35 5.76 -12.32
CA MET A 24 18.06 5.36 -12.88
C MET A 24 17.37 4.31 -12.01
N GLY A 25 18.11 3.39 -11.40
CA GLY A 25 17.57 2.41 -10.45
C GLY A 25 16.97 3.08 -9.22
N VAL A 26 17.72 4.00 -8.60
CA VAL A 26 17.24 4.80 -7.46
C VAL A 26 16.05 5.67 -7.84
N THR A 27 16.03 6.19 -9.07
CA THR A 27 14.93 7.02 -9.58
C THR A 27 13.61 6.24 -9.58
N VAL A 28 13.58 4.95 -9.91
CA VAL A 28 12.35 4.13 -9.82
C VAL A 28 11.79 4.14 -8.40
N ILE A 29 12.66 3.91 -7.42
CA ILE A 29 12.27 3.79 -6.02
C ILE A 29 11.71 5.12 -5.51
N ILE A 30 12.47 6.21 -5.68
CA ILE A 30 12.07 7.53 -5.20
C ILE A 30 10.81 7.99 -5.93
N GLN A 31 10.77 7.88 -7.26
CA GLN A 31 9.65 8.33 -8.07
C GLN A 31 8.37 7.61 -7.68
N GLN A 32 8.40 6.30 -7.45
CA GLN A 32 7.21 5.54 -7.08
C GLN A 32 6.72 5.85 -5.66
N ILE A 33 7.63 6.03 -4.70
CA ILE A 33 7.27 6.48 -3.34
C ILE A 33 6.59 7.84 -3.41
N VAL A 34 7.22 8.82 -4.06
CA VAL A 34 6.71 10.19 -4.16
C VAL A 34 5.40 10.24 -4.94
N THR A 35 5.33 9.57 -6.08
CA THR A 35 4.12 9.51 -6.92
C THR A 35 2.96 8.91 -6.15
N TYR A 36 3.20 7.82 -5.40
CA TYR A 36 2.15 7.18 -4.61
C TYR A 36 1.63 8.11 -3.51
N VAL A 37 2.54 8.76 -2.77
CA VAL A 37 2.17 9.70 -1.71
C VAL A 37 1.37 10.88 -2.27
N ILE A 38 1.86 11.54 -3.32
CA ILE A 38 1.20 12.70 -3.94
C ILE A 38 -0.18 12.29 -4.46
N THR A 39 -0.25 11.26 -5.30
CA THR A 39 -1.50 10.82 -5.94
C THR A 39 -2.54 10.40 -4.91
N SER A 40 -2.10 9.64 -3.89
CA SER A 40 -2.95 9.27 -2.77
C SER A 40 -3.53 10.49 -2.08
N THR A 41 -2.70 11.49 -1.75
CA THR A 41 -3.19 12.69 -1.06
C THR A 41 -4.16 13.50 -1.92
N LEU A 42 -3.89 13.66 -3.22
CA LEU A 42 -4.74 14.39 -4.15
C LEU A 42 -6.08 13.69 -4.36
N CYS A 43 -6.07 12.39 -4.66
CA CYS A 43 -7.31 11.61 -4.83
C CYS A 43 -8.17 11.63 -3.57
N ASN A 44 -7.57 11.43 -2.39
CA ASN A 44 -8.33 11.50 -1.14
C ASN A 44 -8.86 12.90 -0.84
N TRP A 45 -8.15 13.95 -1.24
CA TRP A 45 -8.63 15.32 -1.14
C TRP A 45 -9.85 15.54 -2.04
N ASP A 46 -9.78 15.14 -3.31
CA ASP A 46 -10.85 15.32 -4.28
C ASP A 46 -12.12 14.53 -3.88
N LEU A 47 -11.95 13.29 -3.42
CA LEU A 47 -13.06 12.47 -2.92
C LEU A 47 -13.79 13.13 -1.74
N ARG A 48 -13.07 13.87 -0.89
CA ARG A 48 -13.68 14.58 0.25
C ARG A 48 -14.41 15.86 -0.14
N HIS A 49 -14.08 16.44 -1.29
CA HIS A 49 -14.66 17.70 -1.76
C HIS A 49 -15.74 17.51 -2.83
N GLY A 50 -16.16 16.27 -3.11
CA GLY A 50 -17.36 15.99 -3.90
C GLY A 50 -17.16 15.06 -5.09
N THR A 51 -15.94 14.61 -5.39
CA THR A 51 -15.73 13.58 -6.41
C THR A 51 -16.23 12.23 -5.90
N LYS A 52 -17.06 11.54 -6.68
CA LYS A 52 -17.59 10.22 -6.30
C LYS A 52 -16.55 9.12 -6.47
N SER A 53 -16.53 8.16 -5.55
CA SER A 53 -15.74 6.94 -5.70
C SER A 53 -16.32 6.01 -6.78
N LEU A 54 -15.57 4.95 -7.12
CA LEU A 54 -16.12 3.84 -7.88
C LEU A 54 -17.31 3.20 -7.14
N THR A 55 -18.21 2.57 -7.88
CA THR A 55 -19.39 1.87 -7.33
C THR A 55 -19.03 0.54 -6.68
N ARG A 56 -17.93 -0.09 -7.12
CA ARG A 56 -17.41 -1.35 -6.58
C ARG A 56 -15.94 -1.17 -6.19
N PRO A 57 -15.49 -1.85 -5.12
CA PRO A 57 -14.10 -1.79 -4.71
C PRO A 57 -13.19 -2.39 -5.77
N TRP A 58 -12.12 -1.69 -6.08
CA TRP A 58 -11.08 -2.12 -7.01
C TRP A 58 -9.71 -1.90 -6.37
N PRO A 59 -8.86 -2.94 -6.30
CA PRO A 59 -9.10 -4.32 -6.73
C PRO A 59 -10.08 -5.06 -5.80
N PRO A 60 -10.78 -6.10 -6.28
CA PRO A 60 -11.77 -6.84 -5.49
C PRO A 60 -11.09 -7.79 -4.49
N MET A 61 -10.47 -7.22 -3.46
CA MET A 61 -9.68 -7.94 -2.45
C MET A 61 -10.44 -8.20 -1.13
N MET A 62 -11.77 -8.06 -1.13
CA MET A 62 -12.60 -8.26 0.07
C MET A 62 -12.51 -9.67 0.64
N HIS A 63 -12.20 -10.66 -0.21
CA HIS A 63 -12.02 -12.06 0.18
C HIS A 63 -10.69 -12.35 0.90
N PHE A 64 -9.75 -11.39 0.93
CA PHE A 64 -8.51 -11.50 1.71
C PHE A 64 -8.70 -11.01 3.14
N PRO A 65 -7.87 -11.39 4.11
CA PRO A 65 -8.04 -10.98 5.51
C PRO A 65 -7.74 -9.48 5.72
N SER A 66 -8.54 -8.82 6.56
CA SER A 66 -8.37 -7.38 6.91
C SER A 66 -7.30 -7.12 7.99
N THR A 67 -6.91 -8.16 8.73
CA THR A 67 -5.86 -8.15 9.74
C THR A 67 -4.96 -9.38 9.55
N CYS A 68 -3.71 -9.31 10.02
CA CYS A 68 -2.79 -10.46 9.92
C CYS A 68 -3.20 -11.66 10.78
N ARG A 69 -4.12 -11.44 11.73
CA ARG A 69 -4.53 -12.39 12.76
C ARG A 69 -6.00 -12.21 13.12
N PRO A 70 -6.72 -13.30 13.47
CA PRO A 70 -8.12 -13.27 13.89
C PRO A 70 -8.36 -12.51 15.19
N GLU A 71 -7.38 -12.45 16.08
CA GLU A 71 -7.48 -11.68 17.31
C GLU A 71 -7.23 -10.18 17.10
N GLY A 72 -6.98 -9.73 15.86
CA GLY A 72 -6.58 -8.36 15.57
C GLY A 72 -5.06 -8.18 15.60
N SER A 73 -4.59 -7.05 15.07
CA SER A 73 -3.17 -6.73 14.98
C SER A 73 -2.99 -5.23 14.98
N TRP A 74 -1.93 -4.74 15.62
CA TRP A 74 -1.55 -3.33 15.53
C TRP A 74 -1.29 -2.90 14.08
N LEU A 75 -0.77 -3.81 13.27
CA LEU A 75 -0.57 -3.59 11.84
C LEU A 75 -1.88 -3.70 11.04
N GLY A 76 -2.95 -4.26 11.59
CA GLY A 76 -4.23 -4.46 10.91
C GLY A 76 -5.25 -3.36 11.17
N VAL A 77 -6.40 -3.42 10.48
CA VAL A 77 -7.46 -2.40 10.60
C VAL A 77 -8.09 -2.33 12.00
N LYS A 78 -8.06 -3.42 12.78
CA LYS A 78 -8.64 -3.51 14.12
C LYS A 78 -7.60 -3.92 15.16
N MET A 79 -7.59 -3.24 16.29
CA MET A 79 -6.69 -3.52 17.41
C MET A 79 -7.10 -4.79 18.15
N PRO A 80 -6.15 -5.51 18.78
CA PRO A 80 -6.49 -6.67 19.58
C PRO A 80 -7.45 -6.38 20.74
N ALA A 81 -7.34 -5.18 21.34
CA ALA A 81 -8.25 -4.76 22.41
C ALA A 81 -9.71 -4.64 21.92
N ASP A 82 -9.91 -4.10 20.71
CA ASP A 82 -11.26 -3.93 20.12
C ASP A 82 -11.89 -5.29 19.81
N VAL A 83 -11.07 -6.25 19.35
CA VAL A 83 -11.51 -7.62 19.04
C VAL A 83 -11.81 -8.38 20.33
N ALA A 84 -10.96 -8.24 21.34
CA ALA A 84 -11.17 -8.82 22.66
C ALA A 84 -12.45 -8.26 23.32
N GLN A 85 -12.73 -6.95 23.19
CA GLN A 85 -13.96 -6.34 23.68
C GLN A 85 -15.21 -6.87 22.95
N ARG A 86 -15.11 -7.15 21.65
CA ARG A 86 -16.18 -7.82 20.89
C ARG A 86 -16.35 -9.29 21.25
N GLY A 87 -15.37 -9.89 21.93
CA GLY A 87 -15.40 -11.27 22.40
C GLY A 87 -15.41 -12.32 21.29
N ARG A 88 -15.06 -11.96 20.04
CA ARG A 88 -15.12 -12.85 18.87
C ARG A 88 -13.99 -12.57 17.88
N PRO A 89 -13.39 -13.61 17.25
CA PRO A 89 -12.37 -13.44 16.24
C PRO A 89 -12.91 -12.79 14.96
N LEU A 90 -12.02 -12.14 14.21
CA LEU A 90 -12.34 -11.50 12.93
C LEU A 90 -12.40 -12.52 11.79
N TYR A 91 -13.35 -12.30 10.87
CA TYR A 91 -13.43 -13.05 9.63
C TYR A 91 -12.15 -12.91 8.79
N MET A 92 -11.62 -14.05 8.34
CA MET A 92 -10.33 -14.16 7.66
C MET A 92 -10.45 -14.44 6.16
N GLY A 93 -11.67 -14.59 5.63
CA GLY A 93 -11.90 -14.91 4.22
C GLY A 93 -11.15 -16.17 3.79
N ASN A 94 -10.46 -16.08 2.67
CA ASN A 94 -9.66 -17.19 2.12
C ASN A 94 -8.51 -17.68 3.03
N ALA A 95 -8.29 -17.04 4.18
CA ALA A 95 -7.20 -17.34 5.09
C ALA A 95 -7.63 -18.06 6.39
N GLU A 96 -8.93 -18.32 6.58
CA GLU A 96 -9.51 -18.87 7.83
C GLU A 96 -8.90 -20.23 8.24
N ASP A 97 -8.57 -21.09 7.28
CA ASP A 97 -7.94 -22.40 7.53
C ASP A 97 -6.49 -22.50 7.05
N LYS A 98 -5.84 -21.37 6.76
CA LYS A 98 -4.47 -21.36 6.21
C LYS A 98 -3.42 -21.08 7.27
N SER A 99 -2.16 -21.44 6.98
CA SER A 99 -1.04 -21.21 7.88
C SER A 99 -0.84 -19.71 8.17
N ARG A 100 -0.26 -19.38 9.33
CA ARG A 100 0.01 -17.98 9.75
C ARG A 100 0.81 -17.19 8.72
N PHE A 101 1.72 -17.87 8.00
CA PHE A 101 2.49 -17.24 6.93
C PHE A 101 1.60 -16.84 5.75
N VAL A 102 0.70 -17.72 5.32
CA VAL A 102 -0.23 -17.41 4.22
C VAL A 102 -1.22 -16.34 4.63
N GLN A 103 -1.74 -16.36 5.86
CA GLN A 103 -2.58 -15.29 6.40
C GLN A 103 -1.87 -13.93 6.32
N PHE A 104 -0.59 -13.88 6.74
CA PHE A 104 0.23 -12.69 6.64
C PHE A 104 0.44 -12.24 5.18
N CYS A 105 0.77 -13.15 4.27
CA CYS A 105 0.97 -12.81 2.86
C CYS A 105 -0.31 -12.28 2.18
N LEU A 106 -1.46 -12.90 2.44
CA LEU A 106 -2.74 -12.44 1.88
C LEU A 106 -3.17 -11.10 2.47
N TRP A 107 -2.97 -10.92 3.79
CA TRP A 107 -3.17 -9.63 4.44
C TRP A 107 -2.23 -8.57 3.84
N PHE A 108 -0.94 -8.87 3.68
CA PHE A 108 0.05 -7.95 3.14
C PHE A 108 -0.33 -7.56 1.71
N LEU A 109 -0.71 -8.52 0.86
CA LEU A 109 -1.14 -8.24 -0.50
C LEU A 109 -2.37 -7.31 -0.52
N ARG A 110 -3.39 -7.56 0.31
CA ARG A 110 -4.55 -6.67 0.47
C ARG A 110 -4.13 -5.29 0.98
N ALA A 111 -3.27 -5.24 1.99
CA ALA A 111 -2.85 -4.00 2.65
C ALA A 111 -1.98 -3.12 1.75
N MET A 112 -1.21 -3.71 0.83
CA MET A 112 -0.39 -2.96 -0.12
C MET A 112 -1.15 -2.59 -1.41
N SER A 113 -2.18 -3.36 -1.76
CA SER A 113 -2.91 -3.20 -3.02
C SER A 113 -4.30 -2.58 -2.87
N THR A 114 -4.80 -2.39 -1.65
CA THR A 114 -6.08 -1.73 -1.38
C THR A 114 -5.80 -0.40 -0.69
N GLY A 115 -6.30 0.70 -1.26
CA GLY A 115 -6.30 1.98 -0.57
C GLY A 115 -7.07 1.86 0.74
N SER A 116 -6.50 2.37 1.83
CA SER A 116 -7.09 2.31 3.17
C SER A 116 -7.25 3.73 3.72
N GLU A 117 -8.07 3.92 4.75
CA GLU A 117 -8.13 5.19 5.51
C GLU A 117 -6.76 5.66 6.02
N ARG A 118 -5.80 4.73 6.12
CA ARG A 118 -4.39 5.00 6.45
C ARG A 118 -3.66 5.83 5.39
N ASN A 119 -4.19 5.90 4.18
CA ASN A 119 -3.62 6.69 3.09
C ASN A 119 -4.02 8.17 3.17
N VAL A 120 -4.92 8.53 4.08
CA VAL A 120 -5.33 9.91 4.30
C VAL A 120 -4.36 10.60 5.26
N ILE A 121 -3.36 11.27 4.70
CA ILE A 121 -2.33 11.99 5.49
C ILE A 121 -2.87 13.30 6.09
N PHE A 122 -3.74 14.01 5.35
CA PHE A 122 -4.20 15.37 5.70
C PHE A 122 -5.58 15.42 6.39
N ALA A 123 -5.97 14.43 7.20
CA ALA A 123 -7.23 14.56 7.94
C ALA A 123 -7.11 15.59 9.07
N ARG A 124 -8.19 16.37 9.27
CA ARG A 124 -8.22 17.58 10.11
C ARG A 124 -8.02 17.32 11.61
N HIS A 125 -8.24 16.09 12.08
CA HIS A 125 -8.24 15.72 13.52
C HIS A 125 -7.13 14.73 13.92
N ILE A 126 -5.98 14.73 13.24
CA ILE A 126 -4.91 13.72 13.43
C ILE A 126 -3.66 14.31 14.07
N THR A 127 -3.13 13.61 15.08
CA THR A 127 -1.87 13.92 15.78
C THR A 127 -0.66 13.76 14.85
N PHE A 128 0.41 14.55 15.05
CA PHE A 128 1.62 14.49 14.22
C PHE A 128 2.23 13.07 14.09
N ARG A 129 2.25 12.30 15.19
CA ARG A 129 2.73 10.90 15.16
C ARG A 129 1.94 10.03 14.18
N GLN A 130 0.61 10.15 14.20
CA GLN A 130 -0.27 9.42 13.29
C GLN A 130 -0.11 9.89 11.84
N ARG A 131 0.21 11.17 11.61
CA ARG A 131 0.53 11.67 10.25
C ARG A 131 1.80 11.04 9.69
N ILE A 132 2.85 10.91 10.52
CA ILE A 132 4.08 10.22 10.13
C ILE A 132 3.80 8.75 9.87
N GLU A 133 3.04 8.08 10.74
CA GLU A 133 2.67 6.67 10.54
C GLU A 133 1.95 6.45 9.20
N ARG A 134 0.99 7.32 8.87
CA ARG A 134 0.26 7.27 7.59
C ARG A 134 1.14 7.59 6.39
N LEU A 135 2.06 8.54 6.53
CA LEU A 135 3.05 8.87 5.50
C LEU A 135 3.99 7.68 5.25
N LEU A 136 4.52 7.07 6.30
CA LEU A 136 5.37 5.88 6.20
C LEU A 136 4.62 4.72 5.58
N TRP A 137 3.35 4.52 5.94
CA TRP A 137 2.52 3.48 5.35
C TRP A 137 2.30 3.72 3.85
N SER A 138 1.99 4.96 3.46
CA SER A 138 1.84 5.34 2.05
C SER A 138 3.16 5.19 1.29
N ALA A 139 4.29 5.51 1.93
CA ALA A 139 5.62 5.33 1.35
C ALA A 139 5.98 3.85 1.17
N LEU A 140 5.60 2.98 2.11
CA LEU A 140 5.75 1.53 1.97
C LEU A 140 4.93 1.02 0.79
N GLN A 141 3.70 1.50 0.60
CA GLN A 141 2.88 1.15 -0.57
C GLN A 141 3.55 1.59 -1.88
N GLY A 142 4.09 2.80 -1.93
CA GLY A 142 4.90 3.26 -3.06
C GLY A 142 6.17 2.42 -3.28
N LEU A 143 6.82 1.95 -2.23
CA LEU A 143 7.98 1.04 -2.31
C LEU A 143 7.59 -0.33 -2.87
N TRP A 144 6.43 -0.87 -2.49
CA TRP A 144 5.90 -2.10 -3.07
C TRP A 144 5.65 -1.95 -4.57
N TRP A 145 5.08 -0.82 -4.99
CA TRP A 145 4.96 -0.46 -6.41
C TRP A 145 6.31 -0.35 -7.10
N ALA A 146 7.31 0.23 -6.43
CA ALA A 146 8.68 0.26 -6.93
C ALA A 146 9.19 -1.15 -7.21
N VAL A 147 9.08 -2.08 -6.26
CA VAL A 147 9.53 -3.48 -6.44
C VAL A 147 8.88 -4.13 -7.66
N ILE A 148 7.57 -3.98 -7.85
CA ILE A 148 6.86 -4.55 -9.00
C ILE A 148 7.36 -3.95 -10.32
N THR A 149 7.50 -2.62 -10.37
CA THR A 149 7.91 -1.91 -11.61
C THR A 149 9.39 -2.02 -11.93
N PHE A 150 10.24 -2.16 -10.91
CA PHE A 150 11.69 -2.15 -11.04
C PHE A 150 12.19 -3.26 -11.97
N TRP A 151 11.65 -4.47 -11.83
CA TRP A 151 12.14 -5.67 -12.54
C TRP A 151 12.04 -5.60 -14.05
N TRP A 152 11.14 -4.81 -14.61
CA TRP A 152 10.97 -4.70 -16.06
C TRP A 152 11.31 -3.30 -16.56
N PHE A 153 10.90 -2.25 -15.85
CA PHE A 153 11.08 -0.87 -16.31
C PHE A 153 12.55 -0.45 -16.31
N TRP A 154 13.30 -0.83 -15.27
CA TRP A 154 14.72 -0.52 -15.18
C TRP A 154 15.55 -1.20 -16.28
N PRO A 155 15.54 -2.55 -16.44
CA PRO A 155 16.40 -3.18 -17.45
C PRO A 155 16.05 -2.78 -18.88
N ILE A 156 14.76 -2.59 -19.20
CA ILE A 156 14.34 -2.09 -20.52
C ILE A 156 14.93 -0.70 -20.79
N SER A 157 14.90 0.17 -19.78
CA SER A 157 15.42 1.52 -19.95
C SER A 157 16.94 1.56 -20.06
N ILE A 158 17.65 0.68 -19.34
CA ILE A 158 19.09 0.50 -19.53
C ILE A 158 19.41 -0.04 -20.92
N ALA A 159 18.63 -1.01 -21.42
CA ALA A 159 18.82 -1.54 -22.77
C ALA A 159 18.64 -0.48 -23.87
N ILE A 160 17.80 0.53 -23.64
CA ILE A 160 17.60 1.66 -24.56
C ILE A 160 18.71 2.71 -24.41
N VAL A 161 19.05 3.11 -23.17
CA VAL A 161 19.97 4.21 -22.89
C VAL A 161 21.44 3.80 -23.12
N ALA A 162 21.83 2.58 -22.76
CA ALA A 162 23.21 2.11 -22.88
C ALA A 162 23.80 2.26 -24.29
N PRO A 163 23.15 1.80 -25.39
CA PRO A 163 23.71 1.95 -26.74
C PRO A 163 23.74 3.39 -27.24
N ILE A 164 22.84 4.26 -26.77
CA ILE A 164 22.80 5.66 -27.21
C ILE A 164 24.03 6.44 -26.73
N PHE A 165 24.58 6.06 -25.56
CA PHE A 165 25.64 6.80 -24.90
C PHE A 165 26.90 5.97 -24.59
N GLU A 166 27.10 4.85 -25.30
CA GLU A 166 28.10 3.80 -25.03
C GLU A 166 29.54 4.29 -24.77
N HIS A 167 29.92 5.45 -25.32
CA HIS A 167 31.28 6.00 -25.22
C HIS A 167 31.37 7.42 -24.64
N GLN A 168 30.28 7.95 -24.07
CA GLN A 168 30.26 9.31 -23.56
C GLN A 168 30.42 9.35 -22.03
N ASP A 169 31.46 10.03 -21.55
CA ASP A 169 31.52 10.45 -20.16
C ASP A 169 30.54 11.61 -19.94
N MET A 170 29.41 11.32 -19.31
CA MET A 170 28.31 12.28 -19.13
C MET A 170 28.43 13.09 -17.84
N ARG A 171 29.57 13.03 -17.15
CA ARG A 171 29.84 13.83 -15.94
C ARG A 171 29.81 15.33 -16.25
N GLY A 172 29.10 16.10 -15.44
CA GLY A 172 29.00 17.56 -15.57
C GLY A 172 28.14 18.07 -16.73
N GLY A 173 27.55 17.18 -17.54
CA GLY A 173 26.63 17.53 -18.61
C GLY A 173 25.16 17.59 -18.18
N TRP A 174 24.30 18.11 -19.07
CA TRP A 174 22.84 18.14 -18.88
C TRP A 174 22.13 16.82 -19.26
N ALA A 175 22.84 15.90 -19.91
CA ALA A 175 22.27 14.62 -20.34
C ALA A 175 21.78 13.75 -19.16
N PRO A 176 22.53 13.53 -18.06
CA PRO A 176 22.03 12.72 -16.95
C PRO A 176 20.79 13.32 -16.26
N PRO A 177 20.71 14.64 -15.96
CA PRO A 177 19.49 15.25 -15.46
C PRO A 177 18.29 15.08 -16.41
N LEU A 178 18.49 15.27 -17.73
CA LEU A 178 17.42 15.15 -18.71
C LEU A 178 16.90 13.70 -18.84
N ILE A 179 17.82 12.72 -18.89
CA ILE A 179 17.47 11.30 -18.92
C ILE A 179 16.61 10.95 -17.71
N LYS A 180 17.01 11.39 -16.50
CA LYS A 180 16.24 11.14 -15.27
C LYS A 180 14.88 11.81 -15.28
N LEU A 181 14.80 13.05 -15.79
CA LEU A 181 13.54 13.77 -15.89
C LEU A 181 12.56 13.04 -16.80
N VAL A 182 13.00 12.65 -18.01
CA VAL A 182 12.15 11.91 -18.96
C VAL A 182 11.80 10.54 -18.39
N TYR A 183 12.78 9.81 -17.85
CA TYR A 183 12.59 8.49 -17.26
C TYR A 183 11.59 8.50 -16.10
N GLY A 184 11.76 9.41 -15.13
CA GLY A 184 10.84 9.59 -14.02
C GLY A 184 9.46 10.10 -14.45
N GLY A 185 9.43 10.99 -15.45
CA GLY A 185 8.20 11.51 -16.04
C GLY A 185 7.37 10.42 -16.72
N VAL A 186 7.99 9.59 -17.56
CA VAL A 186 7.32 8.44 -18.21
C VAL A 186 6.84 7.45 -17.16
N LEU A 187 7.66 7.12 -16.16
CA LEU A 187 7.26 6.23 -15.07
C LEU A 187 6.03 6.77 -14.33
N GLY A 188 6.05 8.05 -13.96
CA GLY A 188 4.94 8.71 -13.30
C GLY A 188 3.67 8.75 -14.15
N LEU A 189 3.79 9.03 -15.45
CA LEU A 189 2.65 9.00 -16.38
C LEU A 189 2.01 7.60 -16.48
N LEU A 190 2.82 6.54 -16.44
CA LEU A 190 2.33 5.16 -16.49
C LEU A 190 1.68 4.74 -15.17
N THR A 191 2.25 5.13 -14.03
CA THR A 191 1.83 4.59 -12.72
C THR A 191 0.76 5.44 -12.06
N ASN A 192 0.72 6.75 -12.30
CA ASN A 192 -0.23 7.66 -11.68
C ASN A 192 -1.71 7.29 -11.94
N PRO A 193 -2.17 7.00 -13.19
CA PRO A 193 -3.56 6.60 -13.43
C PRO A 193 -3.94 5.31 -12.70
N LEU A 194 -3.01 4.35 -12.62
CA LEU A 194 -3.22 3.11 -11.88
C LEU A 194 -3.37 3.41 -10.38
N ILE A 195 -2.45 4.16 -9.80
CA ILE A 195 -2.49 4.54 -8.39
C ILE A 195 -3.77 5.31 -8.08
N ALA A 196 -4.18 6.25 -8.93
CA ALA A 196 -5.45 6.96 -8.78
C ALA A 196 -6.64 5.99 -8.78
N LEU A 197 -6.66 5.03 -9.69
CA LEU A 197 -7.70 3.98 -9.73
C LEU A 197 -7.74 3.16 -8.43
N PHE A 198 -6.58 2.80 -7.86
CA PHE A 198 -6.50 2.11 -6.55
C PHE A 198 -7.08 2.93 -5.40
N GLN A 199 -6.92 4.26 -5.43
CA GLN A 199 -7.41 5.14 -4.36
C GLN A 199 -8.91 5.45 -4.51
N VAL A 200 -9.39 5.66 -5.74
CA VAL A 200 -10.82 5.88 -6.02
C VAL A 200 -11.63 4.59 -5.86
N GLY A 201 -11.03 3.43 -6.13
CA GLY A 201 -11.59 2.11 -5.89
C GLY A 201 -11.36 1.54 -4.48
N ALA A 202 -10.72 2.29 -3.60
CA ALA A 202 -10.44 1.86 -2.24
C ALA A 202 -11.73 1.47 -1.49
N GLU A 203 -11.72 0.31 -0.83
CA GLU A 203 -12.88 -0.22 -0.09
C GLU A 203 -13.44 0.78 0.91
N SER A 204 -12.57 1.49 1.64
CA SER A 204 -12.99 2.52 2.60
C SER A 204 -13.75 3.67 1.94
N GLN A 205 -13.38 4.03 0.70
CA GLN A 205 -14.04 5.10 -0.06
C GLN A 205 -15.37 4.62 -0.61
N VAL A 206 -15.41 3.44 -1.24
CA VAL A 206 -16.65 2.86 -1.77
C VAL A 206 -17.68 2.65 -0.65
N ARG A 207 -17.25 2.19 0.52
CA ARG A 207 -18.10 2.06 1.70
C ARG A 207 -18.62 3.39 2.22
N HIS A 208 -17.82 4.45 2.13
CA HIS A 208 -18.25 5.79 2.55
C HIS A 208 -19.32 6.38 1.62
N PHE A 209 -19.19 6.20 0.30
CA PHE A 209 -20.15 6.72 -0.69
C PHE A 209 -21.40 5.85 -0.87
N TYR A 210 -21.27 4.53 -0.73
CA TYR A 210 -22.35 3.57 -0.96
C TYR A 210 -22.50 2.62 0.24
N PRO A 211 -22.92 3.12 1.42
CA PRO A 211 -23.02 2.31 2.65
C PRO A 211 -24.07 1.19 2.56
N ASP A 212 -25.14 1.40 1.79
CA ASP A 212 -26.25 0.44 1.65
C ASP A 212 -26.07 -0.57 0.51
N HIS A 213 -24.90 -0.60 -0.12
CA HIS A 213 -24.62 -1.48 -1.25
C HIS A 213 -24.69 -2.96 -0.83
N ALA A 214 -25.31 -3.81 -1.66
CA ALA A 214 -25.55 -5.24 -1.38
C ALA A 214 -24.28 -6.00 -0.92
N LEU A 215 -23.12 -5.68 -1.53
CA LEU A 215 -21.80 -6.21 -1.16
C LEU A 215 -21.48 -6.13 0.35
N TRP A 216 -21.89 -5.04 1.02
CA TRP A 216 -21.63 -4.88 2.46
C TRP A 216 -22.58 -5.71 3.31
N LYS A 217 -23.81 -5.91 2.83
CA LYS A 217 -24.80 -6.78 3.47
C LYS A 217 -24.38 -8.25 3.34
N GLU A 218 -23.95 -8.67 2.16
CA GLU A 218 -23.38 -10.00 1.94
C GLU A 218 -22.18 -10.27 2.83
N GLN A 219 -21.29 -9.28 3.02
CA GLN A 219 -20.16 -9.43 3.93
C GLN A 219 -20.60 -9.54 5.40
N GLN A 220 -21.59 -8.74 5.83
CA GLN A 220 -22.16 -8.85 7.17
C GLN A 220 -22.84 -10.21 7.38
N GLU A 221 -23.62 -10.66 6.41
CA GLU A 221 -24.27 -11.96 6.43
C GLU A 221 -23.25 -13.10 6.42
N GLN A 222 -22.14 -12.99 5.69
CA GLN A 222 -21.04 -13.98 5.73
C GLN A 222 -20.32 -13.97 7.08
N GLU A 223 -20.04 -12.80 7.64
CA GLU A 223 -19.52 -12.65 9.01
C GLU A 223 -20.49 -13.25 10.05
N GLU A 224 -21.80 -13.22 9.79
CA GLU A 224 -22.84 -13.83 10.62
C GLU A 224 -23.00 -15.35 10.39
N LEU A 225 -22.81 -15.85 9.15
CA LEU A 225 -22.97 -17.26 8.80
C LEU A 225 -21.74 -18.10 9.17
N SER A 226 -20.54 -17.50 9.16
CA SER A 226 -19.32 -18.12 9.70
C SER A 226 -19.34 -18.23 11.22
N LEU A 227 -20.39 -17.74 11.89
CA LEU A 227 -20.58 -17.91 13.32
C LEU A 227 -21.03 -19.35 13.63
N PRO A 228 -20.42 -20.03 14.62
CA PRO A 228 -21.10 -21.15 15.26
C PRO A 228 -22.37 -20.60 15.92
N THR A 229 -23.54 -21.15 15.56
CA THR A 229 -24.83 -20.80 16.16
C THR A 229 -24.80 -21.07 17.66
N LEU A 230 -24.49 -20.04 18.46
CA LEU A 230 -24.81 -20.07 19.88
C LEU A 230 -26.32 -19.83 20.00
N PRO A 231 -27.05 -20.63 20.79
CA PRO A 231 -28.47 -20.43 20.97
C PRO A 231 -28.69 -19.03 21.53
N VAL A 232 -29.61 -18.30 20.89
CA VAL A 232 -30.17 -17.05 21.39
C VAL A 232 -30.58 -17.31 22.83
N GLN A 233 -29.88 -16.72 23.81
CA GLN A 233 -30.40 -16.66 25.16
C GLN A 233 -31.62 -15.76 25.10
N THR A 234 -32.80 -16.38 24.94
CA THR A 234 -34.08 -15.76 25.27
C THR A 234 -33.97 -15.23 26.68
N ALA A 235 -33.94 -13.90 26.81
CA ALA A 235 -34.06 -13.23 28.08
C ALA A 235 -35.41 -13.61 28.68
N THR A 236 -35.42 -14.59 29.57
CA THR A 236 -36.56 -14.90 30.41
C THR A 236 -36.79 -13.68 31.31
N SER A 237 -37.79 -12.89 30.95
CA SER A 237 -38.35 -11.84 31.81
C SER A 237 -38.83 -12.49 33.10
N ALA A 238 -38.02 -12.39 34.15
CA ALA A 238 -38.40 -12.78 35.49
C ALA A 238 -39.51 -11.83 35.97
N THR A 239 -40.71 -12.41 36.06
CA THR A 239 -41.85 -11.97 36.85
C THR A 239 -41.42 -11.37 38.20
N VAL A 240 -41.68 -10.09 38.40
CA VAL A 240 -41.84 -9.49 39.73
C VAL A 240 -43.24 -9.89 40.20
N LYS A 241 -43.29 -10.81 41.19
CA LYS A 241 -44.49 -11.12 41.96
C LYS A 241 -44.54 -10.20 43.19
N GLU A 242 -45.73 -9.62 43.35
CA GLU A 242 -46.40 -9.12 44.57
C GLU A 242 -45.71 -8.05 45.42
#